data_AF-A0A378R3H4-F1
#
_entry.id   AF-A0A378R3H4-F1
#
_cell.length_a   1.000
_cell.length_b   1.000
_cell.length_c   1.000
_cell.angle_alpha   90.00
_cell.angle_beta   90.00
_cell.angle_gamma   90.00
#
_symmetry.space_group_name_H-M   'P 1'
#
loop_
_entity.id
_entity.type
_entity.pdbx_description
1 polymer ?
#
loop_
_entity_poly.entity_id
_entity_poly.type
_entity_poly.pdbx_seq_one_letter_code
_entity_poly.pdbx_strand_id
1 'polypeptide(L)' 'MKQRCTKCDKLLAVGTGNFAIKCPRCKTLNQINTQQSQVKPDIDKGRRTNDG' A
#
# COMPACT_ATOMS: atom_id res chain seq x y z
N MET A 1 1.33 10.55 -2.63
CA MET A 1 1.08 9.66 -1.47
C MET A 1 1.71 10.26 -0.21
N LYS A 2 0.97 10.32 0.91
CA LYS A 2 1.52 10.76 2.21
C LYS A 2 1.76 9.52 3.07
N GLN A 3 2.99 9.33 3.51
CA GLN A 3 3.37 8.21 4.37
C GLN A 3 3.33 8.65 5.82
N ARG A 4 2.51 7.96 6.61
CA ARG A 4 2.31 8.25 8.03
C ARG A 4 2.79 7.09 8.88
N CYS A 5 3.19 7.39 10.10
CA CYS A 5 3.55 6.37 11.06
C CYS A 5 2.33 5.54 11.45
N THR A 6 2.45 4.21 11.39
CA THR A 6 1.40 3.25 11.74
C THR A 6 0.98 3.27 13.21
N LYS A 7 1.79 3.89 14.09
CA LYS A 7 1.54 3.94 15.54
C LYS A 7 1.01 5.29 16.05
N CYS A 8 1.38 6.40 15.42
CA CYS A 8 1.07 7.74 15.96
C CYS A 8 0.64 8.76 14.91
N ASP A 9 0.40 8.31 13.68
CA ASP A 9 -0.09 9.10 12.53
C ASP A 9 0.77 10.30 12.13
N LYS A 10 1.95 10.44 12.75
CA LYS A 10 2.92 11.47 12.38
C LYS A 10 3.29 11.29 10.90
N LEU A 11 3.26 12.38 10.15
CA LEU A 11 3.78 12.42 8.80
C LEU A 11 5.28 12.09 8.81
N LEU A 12 5.67 11.11 8.01
CA LEU A 12 7.06 10.64 7.88
C LEU A 12 7.69 11.12 6.58
N ALA A 13 6.98 10.95 5.46
CA ALA A 13 7.44 11.34 4.14
C ALA A 13 6.27 11.64 3.20
N VAL A 14 6.56 12.38 2.13
CA VAL A 14 5.64 12.59 1.01
C VAL A 14 6.32 12.04 -0.23
N GLY A 15 5.74 11.01 -0.84
CA GLY A 15 6.32 10.36 -2.01
C GLY A 15 5.99 8.88 -2.12
N THR A 16 6.67 8.26 -3.06
CA THR A 16 6.60 6.84 -3.40
C THR A 16 8.00 6.26 -3.44
N GLY A 17 8.16 5.03 -2.95
CA GLY A 17 9.39 4.26 -2.97
C GLY A 17 9.28 3.05 -2.04
N ASN A 18 10.39 2.32 -1.95
CA ASN A 18 10.57 1.22 -1.02
C ASN A 18 11.65 1.60 -0.03
N PHE A 19 11.27 1.91 1.19
CA PHE A 19 12.21 2.34 2.22
C PHE A 19 11.65 2.10 3.61
N ALA A 20 12.55 2.05 4.59
CA ALA A 20 12.21 2.02 5.99
C ALA A 20 12.48 3.38 6.62
N ILE A 21 11.50 3.93 7.35
CA ILE A 21 11.67 5.17 8.13
C ILE A 21 11.36 4.90 9.59
N LYS A 22 12.30 5.25 10.47
CA LYS A 22 12.07 5.28 11.90
C LYS A 22 11.30 6.54 12.28
N CYS A 23 10.18 6.38 12.97
CA CYS A 23 9.37 7.52 13.40
C CYS A 23 10.09 8.31 14.50
N PRO A 24 10.31 9.62 14.33
CA PRO A 24 11.00 10.43 15.33
C PRO A 24 10.15 10.69 16.60
N ARG A 25 8.83 10.49 16.56
CA ARG A 25 7.96 10.65 17.76
C ARG A 25 7.94 9.40 18.63
N CYS A 26 7.56 8.25 18.06
CA CYS A 26 7.31 7.03 18.82
C CYS A 26 8.39 5.95 18.63
N LYS A 27 9.43 6.22 17.82
CA LYS A 27 10.55 5.33 17.51
C LYS A 27 10.20 4.04 16.76
N THR A 28 8.93 3.84 16.38
CA THR A 28 8.49 2.73 15.53
C THR A 28 9.19 2.75 14.17
N LEU A 29 9.71 1.61 13.73
CA LEU A 29 10.22 1.43 12.38
C LEU A 29 9.05 1.15 11.43
N ASN A 30 8.87 2.01 10.42
CA ASN A 30 7.78 1.88 9.44
C ASN A 30 8.38 1.43 8.11
N GLN A 31 7.95 0.27 7.61
CA GLN A 31 8.27 -0.17 6.26
C GLN A 31 7.24 0.40 5.29
N ILE A 32 7.74 1.17 4.33
CA ILE A 32 6.93 1.81 3.30
C ILE A 32 7.28 1.12 1.99
N ASN A 33 6.29 0.50 1.38
CA ASN A 33 6.38 -0.06 0.04
C ASN A 33 5.20 0.50 -0.75
N THR A 34 5.48 1.47 -1.61
CA THR A 34 4.46 2.09 -2.46
C THR A 34 4.56 1.61 -3.89
N GLN A 35 5.29 0.54 -4.18
CA GLN A 35 5.09 -0.11 -5.47
C GLN A 35 3.61 -0.44 -5.51
N GLN A 36 2.90 0.22 -6.44
CA GLN A 36 1.59 -0.27 -6.81
C GLN A 36 1.85 -1.72 -7.20
N SER A 37 1.44 -2.65 -6.34
CA SER A 37 1.14 -3.99 -6.80
C SER A 37 0.23 -3.72 -7.98
N GLN A 38 0.76 -3.89 -9.20
CA GLN A 38 -0.06 -4.02 -10.37
C GLN A 38 -0.85 -5.29 -10.07
N VAL A 39 -1.94 -5.14 -9.34
CA VAL A 39 -3.04 -6.09 -9.35
C VAL A 39 -3.44 -6.01 -10.81
N LYS A 40 -2.90 -6.93 -11.61
CA LYS A 40 -3.37 -7.17 -12.97
C LYS A 40 -4.89 -7.16 -12.83
N PRO A 41 -5.62 -6.29 -13.53
CA PRO A 41 -7.07 -6.34 -13.45
C PRO A 41 -7.44 -7.79 -13.79
N ASP A 42 -8.04 -8.48 -12.83
CA ASP A 42 -8.64 -9.78 -13.07
C ASP A 42 -9.70 -9.49 -14.13
N ILE A 43 -9.35 -9.80 -15.39
CA ILE A 43 -10.31 -9.76 -16.49
C ILE A 43 -11.26 -10.90 -16.15
N ASP A 44 -12.32 -10.55 -15.43
CA ASP A 44 -13.53 -11.35 -15.24
C ASP A 44 -14.04 -11.68 -16.64
N LYS A 45 -13.56 -12.79 -17.19
CA LYS A 45 -14.04 -13.34 -18.45
C LYS A 45 -15.33 -14.06 -18.12
N GLY A 46 -16.39 -13.29 -17.91
CA GLY A 46 -17.75 -13.79 -17.83
C GLY A 46 -18.05 -14.70 -19.02
N ARG A 47 -18.26 -15.98 -18.75
CA ARG A 47 -19.06 -16.85 -19.62
C ARG A 47 -19.98 -17.69 -18.74
N ARG A 48 -21.21 -17.20 -18.64
CA ARG A 48 -22.37 -17.86 -18.03
C ARG A 48 -22.44 -19.33 -18.49
N THR A 49 -22.50 -20.23 -17.53
CA THR A 49 -22.88 -21.63 -17.72
C THR A 49 -24.40 -21.75 -17.73
N ASN A 50 -24.89 -22.47 -18.75
CA ASN A 50 -26.11 -23.30 -18.84
C ASN A 50 -27.48 -22.69 -18.54
N ASP A 51 -28.33 -22.70 -19.55
CA ASP A 51 -29.79 -22.68 -19.43
C ASP A 51 -30.35 -23.83 -20.30
N GLY A 52 -31.24 -24.63 -19.70
CA GLY A 52 -32.19 -25.53 -20.38
C GLY A 52 -31.71 -26.95 -20.68
#